data_AF-A0A7C0YHL6-F1
#
_entry.id   AF-A0A7C0YHL6-F1
#
_cell.length_a   1.000
_cell.length_b   1.000
_cell.length_c   1.000
_cell.angle_alpha   90.00
_cell.angle_beta   90.00
_cell.angle_gamma   90.00
#
_symmetry.space_group_name_H-M   'P 1'
#
loop_
_entity.id
_entity.type
_entity.pdbx_description
1 polymer ?
#
loop_
_entity_poly.entity_id
_entity_poly.type
_entity_poly.pdbx_seq_one_letter_code
_entity_poly.pdbx_strand_id
1 'polypeptide(L)'
;MGGYLSIGTVYNDLYELMTPHYEFGISYDFKKKRDNEHLVQHIVLGYLLGFDKRDLDNTESLIRKVLDGWKPTQILDIVSFLWSQQKYLREEPEGDKKIIEKIILIWRWIYENKYKDRSKADITEDDKGILSVLGRLTVFLPQIDEEYSMWLLLSVPYVKMRGSSFVIKSLNKFDDAGSVGYVGKIFLKMLEYFIPDFDKKHIRSIVEKLYQYAQNDSANAICETYGKKNQDDFLRDLWEKNNK
;
A
#
# COMPACT_ATOMS: atom_id res chain seq x y z
N MET A 1 24.26 3.24 -19.34
CA MET A 1 23.09 2.54 -18.79
C MET A 1 21.75 3.24 -19.02
N GLY A 2 21.71 4.54 -19.37
CA GLY A 2 20.43 5.25 -19.58
C GLY A 2 19.54 4.68 -20.71
N GLY A 3 20.11 4.04 -21.73
CA GLY A 3 19.36 3.47 -22.86
C GLY A 3 18.35 2.40 -22.43
N TYR A 4 18.81 1.21 -22.04
CA TYR A 4 17.91 0.10 -21.67
C TYR A 4 17.03 0.42 -20.45
N LEU A 5 17.57 1.10 -19.44
CA LEU A 5 16.79 1.53 -18.26
C LEU A 5 15.70 2.56 -18.59
N SER A 6 15.78 3.25 -19.73
CA SER A 6 14.74 4.21 -20.15
C SER A 6 13.59 3.58 -20.94
N ILE A 7 13.70 2.29 -21.28
CA ILE A 7 12.68 1.58 -22.05
C ILE A 7 11.66 1.02 -21.06
N GLY A 8 10.40 1.43 -21.18
CA GLY A 8 9.31 0.99 -20.29
C GLY A 8 8.90 -0.49 -20.44
N THR A 9 9.62 -1.26 -21.24
CA THR A 9 9.38 -2.68 -21.50
C THR A 9 10.65 -3.46 -21.19
N VAL A 10 10.51 -4.48 -20.35
CA VAL A 10 11.58 -5.41 -19.99
C VAL A 10 11.37 -6.69 -20.77
N TYR A 11 12.39 -7.15 -21.49
CA TYR A 11 12.37 -8.44 -22.19
C TYR A 11 13.16 -9.47 -21.37
N ASN A 12 12.68 -10.72 -21.30
CA ASN A 12 13.25 -11.74 -20.42
C ASN A 12 14.73 -12.04 -20.74
N ASP A 13 15.05 -12.22 -22.03
CA ASP A 13 16.42 -12.45 -22.53
C ASP A 13 17.37 -11.29 -22.17
N LEU A 14 16.92 -10.06 -22.36
CA LEU A 14 17.69 -8.87 -21.97
C LEU A 14 17.79 -8.71 -20.46
N TYR A 15 16.76 -9.08 -19.70
CA TYR A 15 16.79 -9.05 -18.24
C TYR A 15 17.84 -10.01 -17.67
N GLU A 16 17.90 -11.24 -18.18
CA GLU A 16 18.92 -12.22 -17.81
C GLU A 16 20.32 -11.68 -18.12
N LEU A 17 20.56 -11.17 -19.34
CA LEU A 17 21.85 -10.57 -19.73
C LEU A 17 22.25 -9.37 -18.86
N MET A 18 21.27 -8.58 -18.40
CA MET A 18 21.51 -7.39 -17.59
C MET A 18 21.66 -7.66 -16.09
N THR A 19 21.46 -8.90 -15.64
CA THR A 19 21.50 -9.26 -14.21
C THR A 19 22.78 -8.79 -13.51
N PRO A 20 24.00 -9.02 -14.03
CA PRO A 20 25.23 -8.55 -13.37
C PRO A 20 25.29 -7.01 -13.25
N HIS A 21 24.70 -6.29 -14.20
CA HIS A 21 24.62 -4.83 -14.17
C HIS A 21 23.59 -4.34 -13.15
N TYR A 22 22.48 -5.05 -12.99
CA TYR A 22 21.51 -4.78 -11.94
C TYR A 22 22.13 -4.99 -10.56
N GLU A 23 22.85 -6.09 -10.34
CA GLU A 23 23.55 -6.36 -9.08
C GLU A 23 24.52 -5.24 -8.71
N PHE A 24 25.35 -4.78 -9.67
CA PHE A 24 26.21 -3.63 -9.47
C PHE A 24 25.41 -2.37 -9.12
N GLY A 25 24.35 -2.10 -9.89
CA GLY A 25 23.48 -0.94 -9.74
C GLY A 25 22.80 -0.84 -8.38
N ILE A 26 22.37 -1.96 -7.79
CA ILE A 26 21.69 -1.97 -6.48
C ILE A 26 22.56 -1.29 -5.40
N SER A 27 23.86 -1.58 -5.42
CA SER A 27 24.82 -1.05 -4.45
C SER A 27 25.29 0.38 -4.78
N TYR A 28 25.24 0.76 -6.06
CA TYR A 28 25.76 2.03 -6.57
C TYR A 28 24.95 3.26 -6.12
N ASP A 29 25.64 4.37 -5.86
CA ASP A 29 25.03 5.66 -5.54
C ASP A 29 24.87 6.51 -6.82
N PHE A 30 23.70 6.44 -7.43
CA PHE A 30 23.42 7.18 -8.66
C PHE A 30 23.30 8.68 -8.40
N LYS A 31 24.12 9.47 -9.11
CA LYS A 31 24.02 10.94 -9.09
C LYS A 31 22.64 11.47 -9.49
N LYS A 32 21.94 10.77 -10.39
CA LYS A 32 20.59 11.12 -10.83
C LYS A 32 19.58 10.17 -10.22
N LYS A 33 18.64 10.71 -9.45
CA LYS A 33 17.55 9.94 -8.83
C LYS A 33 16.80 9.05 -9.84
N ARG A 34 16.55 9.57 -11.04
CA ARG A 34 15.81 8.86 -12.10
C ARG A 34 16.49 7.57 -12.55
N ASP A 35 17.82 7.50 -12.52
CA ASP A 35 18.56 6.30 -12.92
C ASP A 35 18.37 5.18 -11.89
N ASN A 36 18.39 5.52 -10.60
CA ASN A 36 18.06 4.58 -9.52
C ASN A 36 16.60 4.13 -9.58
N GLU A 37 15.67 5.07 -9.83
CA GLU A 37 14.25 4.76 -9.96
C GLU A 37 14.01 3.76 -11.09
N HIS A 38 14.55 3.99 -12.29
CA HIS A 38 14.41 3.07 -13.41
C HIS A 38 15.04 1.69 -13.15
N LEU A 39 16.20 1.64 -12.49
CA LEU A 39 16.80 0.38 -12.05
C LEU A 39 15.83 -0.41 -11.17
N VAL A 40 15.25 0.23 -10.16
CA VAL A 40 14.28 -0.38 -9.26
C VAL A 40 13.05 -0.86 -10.02
N GLN A 41 12.51 -0.05 -10.94
CA GLN A 41 11.35 -0.41 -11.75
C GLN A 41 11.62 -1.67 -12.60
N HIS A 42 12.80 -1.77 -13.23
CA HIS A 42 13.20 -2.97 -13.97
C HIS A 42 13.28 -4.20 -13.07
N ILE A 43 13.91 -4.08 -11.89
CA ILE A 43 14.01 -5.18 -10.93
C ILE A 43 12.62 -5.64 -10.50
N VAL A 44 11.73 -4.72 -10.15
CA VAL A 44 10.34 -5.04 -9.77
C VAL A 44 9.58 -5.68 -10.92
N LEU A 45 9.70 -5.18 -12.15
CA LEU A 45 9.08 -5.81 -13.33
C LEU A 45 9.57 -7.24 -13.54
N GLY A 46 10.88 -7.47 -13.45
CA GLY A 46 11.45 -8.81 -13.58
C GLY A 46 10.91 -9.78 -12.52
N TYR A 47 10.74 -9.31 -11.28
CA TYR A 47 10.09 -10.08 -10.23
C TYR A 47 8.61 -10.38 -10.56
N LEU A 48 7.81 -9.35 -10.87
CA LEU A 48 6.38 -9.50 -11.14
C LEU A 48 6.13 -10.45 -12.34
N LEU A 49 6.88 -10.28 -13.42
CA LEU A 49 6.77 -11.08 -14.64
C LEU A 49 7.41 -12.47 -14.53
N GLY A 50 8.14 -12.76 -13.44
CA GLY A 50 8.81 -14.05 -13.23
C GLY A 50 10.06 -14.26 -14.10
N PHE A 51 10.67 -13.18 -14.56
CA PHE A 51 11.96 -13.22 -15.25
C PHE A 51 13.10 -13.47 -14.27
N ASP A 52 12.97 -12.97 -13.04
CA ASP A 52 13.82 -13.45 -11.96
C ASP A 52 13.34 -14.85 -11.58
N LYS A 53 14.03 -15.88 -12.09
CA LYS A 53 13.79 -17.29 -11.76
C LYS A 53 13.99 -17.58 -10.27
N ARG A 54 14.57 -16.63 -9.53
CA ARG A 54 14.76 -16.66 -8.09
C ARG A 54 13.64 -15.81 -7.47
N ASP A 55 12.76 -16.46 -6.72
CA ASP A 55 11.66 -15.78 -6.02
C ASP A 55 12.18 -15.00 -4.78
N LEU A 56 11.26 -14.40 -4.04
CA LEU A 56 11.51 -13.60 -2.83
C LEU A 56 12.21 -14.40 -1.70
N ASP A 57 12.05 -15.72 -1.70
CA ASP A 57 12.68 -16.63 -0.74
C ASP A 57 14.17 -16.85 -1.02
N ASN A 58 14.64 -16.48 -2.21
CA ASN A 58 16.04 -16.61 -2.58
C ASN A 58 16.76 -15.28 -2.40
N THR A 59 17.74 -15.23 -1.48
CA THR A 59 18.56 -14.05 -1.19
C THR A 59 19.39 -13.56 -2.37
N GLU A 60 19.60 -14.40 -3.38
CA GLU A 60 20.29 -14.02 -4.61
C GLU A 60 19.36 -13.38 -5.66
N SER A 61 18.04 -13.36 -5.45
CA SER A 61 17.13 -12.64 -6.36
C SER A 61 17.38 -11.13 -6.28
N LEU A 62 17.22 -10.43 -7.39
CA LEU A 62 17.52 -9.00 -7.47
C LEU A 62 16.57 -8.19 -6.57
N ILE A 63 15.29 -8.57 -6.54
CA ILE A 63 14.31 -7.95 -5.65
C ILE A 63 14.70 -8.14 -4.20
N ARG A 64 15.17 -9.34 -3.83
CA ARG A 64 15.56 -9.64 -2.46
C ARG A 64 16.82 -8.89 -2.05
N LYS A 65 17.82 -8.77 -2.94
CA LYS A 65 19.00 -7.92 -2.71
C LYS A 65 18.63 -6.45 -2.44
N VAL A 66 17.65 -5.89 -3.14
CA VAL A 66 17.16 -4.51 -2.87
C VAL A 66 16.48 -4.42 -1.50
N LEU A 67 15.60 -5.39 -1.19
CA LEU A 67 14.85 -5.43 0.07
C LEU A 67 15.75 -5.64 1.30
N ASP A 68 16.75 -6.52 1.20
CA ASP A 68 17.74 -6.76 2.24
C ASP A 68 18.64 -5.53 2.45
N GLY A 69 19.05 -4.87 1.36
CA GLY A 69 19.84 -3.63 1.41
C GLY A 69 19.10 -2.45 2.06
N TRP A 70 17.77 -2.47 2.04
CA TRP A 70 16.89 -1.56 2.77
C TRP A 70 17.22 -0.06 2.64
N LYS A 71 17.54 0.40 1.42
CA LYS A 71 17.74 1.83 1.13
C LYS A 71 16.36 2.52 1.02
N PRO A 72 15.99 3.49 1.88
CA PRO A 72 14.63 4.04 1.92
C PRO A 72 14.13 4.59 0.59
N THR A 73 15.01 5.22 -0.20
CA THR A 73 14.68 5.73 -1.54
C THR A 73 14.28 4.61 -2.50
N GLN A 74 15.02 3.49 -2.51
CA GLN A 74 14.69 2.33 -3.33
C GLN A 74 13.38 1.66 -2.88
N ILE A 75 13.15 1.55 -1.56
CA ILE A 75 11.89 0.98 -1.03
C ILE A 75 10.68 1.85 -1.43
N LEU A 76 10.82 3.18 -1.33
CA LEU A 76 9.79 4.11 -1.79
C LEU A 76 9.51 3.96 -3.29
N ASP A 77 10.56 3.81 -4.11
CA ASP A 77 10.44 3.60 -5.55
C ASP A 77 9.76 2.25 -5.87
N ILE A 78 10.09 1.17 -5.14
CA ILE A 78 9.41 -0.13 -5.24
C ILE A 78 7.92 0.05 -4.99
N VAL A 79 7.53 0.55 -3.80
CA VAL A 79 6.12 0.62 -3.40
C VAL A 79 5.33 1.54 -4.32
N SER A 80 5.91 2.66 -4.73
CA SER A 80 5.28 3.58 -5.68
C SER A 80 5.05 2.92 -7.05
N PHE A 81 6.02 2.14 -7.52
CA PHE A 81 5.90 1.42 -8.78
C PHE A 81 4.89 0.27 -8.71
N LEU A 82 4.87 -0.51 -7.62
CA LEU A 82 3.86 -1.55 -7.37
C LEU A 82 2.46 -0.94 -7.41
N TRP A 83 2.23 0.17 -6.69
CA TRP A 83 0.95 0.88 -6.71
C TRP A 83 0.55 1.35 -8.11
N SER A 84 1.51 1.77 -8.95
CA SER A 84 1.22 2.19 -10.32
C SER A 84 0.68 1.05 -11.21
N GLN A 85 0.93 -0.22 -10.85
CA GLN A 85 0.47 -1.38 -11.61
C GLN A 85 -1.06 -1.49 -11.66
N GLN A 86 -1.78 -0.91 -10.70
CA GLN A 86 -3.26 -0.91 -10.69
C GLN A 86 -3.88 -0.34 -11.99
N LYS A 87 -3.14 0.47 -12.75
CA LYS A 87 -3.60 1.06 -14.02
C LYS A 87 -3.56 0.07 -15.19
N TYR A 88 -2.78 -0.99 -15.06
CA TYR A 88 -2.52 -1.97 -16.12
C TYR A 88 -3.20 -3.31 -15.84
N LEU A 89 -3.45 -3.63 -14.57
CA LEU A 89 -4.24 -4.78 -14.17
C LEU A 89 -5.71 -4.55 -14.56
N ARG A 90 -6.27 -5.51 -15.28
CA ARG A 90 -7.69 -5.63 -15.59
C ARG A 90 -8.32 -6.52 -14.50
N GLU A 91 -9.62 -6.40 -14.31
CA GLU A 91 -10.26 -7.01 -13.12
C GLU A 91 -10.18 -8.55 -13.11
N GLU A 92 -10.02 -9.24 -14.25
CA GLU A 92 -10.13 -10.72 -14.30
C GLU A 92 -9.22 -11.55 -15.25
N PRO A 93 -8.05 -11.11 -15.76
CA PRO A 93 -7.05 -12.04 -16.33
C PRO A 93 -6.36 -12.87 -15.24
N GLU A 94 -6.18 -14.18 -15.47
CA GLU A 94 -5.41 -15.05 -14.55
C GLU A 94 -3.97 -14.55 -14.31
N GLY A 95 -3.38 -13.85 -15.29
CA GLY A 95 -2.08 -13.19 -15.14
C GLY A 95 -2.07 -12.07 -14.11
N ASP A 96 -3.18 -11.35 -13.94
CA ASP A 96 -3.27 -10.22 -13.01
C ASP A 96 -3.36 -10.69 -11.56
N LYS A 97 -3.99 -11.84 -11.31
CA LYS A 97 -4.01 -12.49 -10.00
C LYS A 97 -2.59 -12.83 -9.51
N LYS A 98 -1.76 -13.41 -10.38
CA LYS A 98 -0.36 -13.75 -10.05
C LYS A 98 0.48 -12.50 -9.75
N ILE A 99 0.23 -11.40 -10.46
CA ILE A 99 0.90 -10.12 -10.18
C ILE A 99 0.46 -9.57 -8.81
N ILE A 100 -0.85 -9.60 -8.51
CA ILE A 100 -1.38 -9.17 -7.21
C ILE A 100 -0.79 -9.99 -6.07
N GLU A 101 -0.74 -11.32 -6.20
CA GLU A 101 -0.12 -12.21 -5.21
C GLU A 101 1.32 -11.80 -4.93
N LYS A 102 2.13 -11.56 -5.97
CA LYS A 102 3.51 -11.10 -5.83
C LYS A 102 3.63 -9.72 -5.16
N ILE A 103 2.73 -8.79 -5.45
CA ILE A 103 2.68 -7.48 -4.76
C ILE A 103 2.41 -7.70 -3.26
N ILE A 104 1.44 -8.54 -2.92
CA ILE A 104 1.09 -8.88 -1.53
C ILE A 104 2.26 -9.58 -0.83
N LEU A 105 3.00 -10.46 -1.50
CA LEU A 105 4.19 -11.11 -0.94
C LEU A 105 5.29 -10.11 -0.59
N ILE A 106 5.55 -9.10 -1.42
CA ILE A 106 6.48 -8.02 -1.07
C ILE A 106 6.00 -7.27 0.17
N TRP A 107 4.72 -6.92 0.24
CA TRP A 107 4.18 -6.21 1.41
C TRP A 107 4.29 -7.05 2.69
N ARG A 108 3.91 -8.33 2.64
CA ARG A 108 4.10 -9.29 3.73
C ARG A 108 5.55 -9.34 4.17
N TRP A 109 6.48 -9.46 3.23
CA TRP A 109 7.90 -9.51 3.52
C TRP A 109 8.37 -8.26 4.27
N ILE A 110 7.97 -7.06 3.81
CA ILE A 110 8.31 -5.79 4.45
C ILE A 110 7.75 -5.76 5.88
N TYR A 111 6.50 -6.16 6.07
CA TYR A 111 5.90 -6.19 7.39
C TYR A 111 6.67 -7.14 8.33
N GLU A 112 6.82 -8.40 7.94
CA GLU A 112 7.43 -9.45 8.74
C GLU A 112 8.90 -9.15 9.08
N ASN A 113 9.69 -8.64 8.13
CA ASN A 113 11.14 -8.48 8.32
C ASN A 113 11.54 -7.11 8.86
N LYS A 114 10.67 -6.09 8.78
CA LYS A 114 11.05 -4.71 9.11
C LYS A 114 10.19 -4.06 10.17
N TYR A 115 8.93 -4.46 10.32
CA TYR A 115 7.99 -3.72 11.16
C TYR A 115 7.25 -4.54 12.21
N LYS A 116 7.10 -5.86 12.05
CA LYS A 116 6.31 -6.72 12.96
C LYS A 116 6.68 -6.54 14.43
N ASP A 117 7.99 -6.56 14.71
CA ASP A 117 8.52 -6.46 16.08
C ASP A 117 8.99 -5.04 16.46
N ARG A 118 8.76 -4.04 15.60
CA ARG A 118 9.18 -2.67 15.90
C ARG A 118 8.19 -1.97 16.82
N SER A 119 8.71 -1.29 17.83
CA SER A 119 7.89 -0.39 18.64
C SER A 119 7.63 0.92 17.88
N LYS A 120 6.58 1.66 18.29
CA LYS A 120 6.30 2.99 17.73
C LYS A 120 7.45 3.99 17.92
N ALA A 121 8.27 3.81 18.97
CA ALA A 121 9.41 4.67 19.24
C ALA A 121 10.55 4.46 18.23
N ASP A 122 10.60 3.31 17.55
CA ASP A 122 11.63 2.93 16.59
C ASP A 122 11.29 3.30 15.13
N ILE A 123 10.16 4.00 14.92
CA ILE A 123 9.70 4.43 13.60
C ILE A 123 10.37 5.76 13.23
N THR A 124 11.33 5.70 12.31
CA THR A 124 12.04 6.87 11.77
C THR A 124 11.17 7.68 10.80
N GLU A 125 11.61 8.89 10.40
CA GLU A 125 10.91 9.66 9.36
C GLU A 125 10.86 8.95 8.00
N ASP A 126 11.93 8.23 7.66
CA ASP A 126 11.96 7.39 6.45
C ASP A 126 10.92 6.27 6.52
N ASP A 127 10.79 5.63 7.69
CA ASP A 127 9.77 4.61 7.93
C ASP A 127 8.36 5.17 7.79
N LYS A 128 8.08 6.38 8.33
CA LYS A 128 6.78 7.04 8.14
C LYS A 128 6.49 7.28 6.66
N GLY A 129 7.52 7.68 5.89
CA GLY A 129 7.43 7.83 4.44
C GLY A 129 7.05 6.53 3.73
N ILE A 130 7.73 5.43 4.08
CA ILE A 130 7.47 4.09 3.54
C ILE A 130 6.08 3.59 3.92
N LEU A 131 5.71 3.63 5.20
CA LEU A 131 4.39 3.22 5.71
C LEU A 131 3.25 4.02 5.06
N SER A 132 3.46 5.32 4.82
CA SER A 132 2.49 6.18 4.12
C SER A 132 2.17 5.69 2.71
N VAL A 133 3.19 5.23 1.96
CA VAL A 133 2.99 4.71 0.59
C VAL A 133 2.55 3.26 0.58
N LEU A 134 2.96 2.44 1.56
CA LEU A 134 2.49 1.05 1.71
C LEU A 134 0.98 0.99 1.88
N GLY A 135 0.39 1.90 2.65
CA GLY A 135 -1.07 1.99 2.77
C GLY A 135 -1.80 2.14 1.42
N ARG A 136 -1.14 2.65 0.37
CA ARG A 136 -1.77 2.74 -0.96
C ARG A 136 -1.96 1.37 -1.63
N LEU A 137 -1.20 0.34 -1.22
CA LEU A 137 -1.32 -1.02 -1.74
C LEU A 137 -2.61 -1.72 -1.30
N THR A 138 -3.41 -1.10 -0.40
CA THR A 138 -4.78 -1.53 -0.05
C THR A 138 -5.62 -1.83 -1.30
N VAL A 139 -5.37 -1.12 -2.40
CA VAL A 139 -6.10 -1.30 -3.66
C VAL A 139 -6.00 -2.71 -4.25
N PHE A 140 -4.97 -3.48 -3.88
CA PHE A 140 -4.75 -4.85 -4.37
C PHE A 140 -5.30 -5.94 -3.44
N LEU A 141 -5.77 -5.58 -2.25
CA LEU A 141 -6.28 -6.56 -1.31
C LEU A 141 -7.67 -7.05 -1.77
N PRO A 142 -7.90 -8.37 -1.87
CA PRO A 142 -9.20 -8.90 -2.25
C PRO A 142 -10.26 -8.74 -1.15
N GLN A 143 -9.80 -8.76 0.11
CA GLN A 143 -10.58 -8.59 1.33
C GLN A 143 -9.66 -8.02 2.42
N ILE A 144 -10.20 -7.68 3.59
CA ILE A 144 -9.41 -7.37 4.78
C ILE A 144 -9.69 -8.43 5.83
N ASP A 145 -8.69 -9.25 6.10
CA ASP A 145 -8.67 -10.20 7.21
C ASP A 145 -7.80 -9.68 8.36
N GLU A 146 -7.55 -10.53 9.36
CA GLU A 146 -6.70 -10.18 10.50
C GLU A 146 -5.29 -9.77 10.07
N GLU A 147 -4.65 -10.53 9.18
CA GLU A 147 -3.29 -10.27 8.71
C GLU A 147 -3.20 -8.91 8.01
N TYR A 148 -4.06 -8.67 7.02
CA TYR A 148 -4.07 -7.41 6.28
C TYR A 148 -4.46 -6.22 7.16
N SER A 149 -5.33 -6.44 8.14
CA SER A 149 -5.68 -5.38 9.09
C SER A 149 -4.48 -4.91 9.91
N MET A 150 -3.57 -5.81 10.29
CA MET A 150 -2.35 -5.46 11.03
C MET A 150 -1.43 -4.57 10.20
N TRP A 151 -1.28 -4.86 8.91
CA TRP A 151 -0.47 -4.05 8.00
C TRP A 151 -1.05 -2.66 7.78
N LEU A 152 -2.37 -2.58 7.65
CA LEU A 152 -3.10 -1.32 7.47
C LEU A 152 -3.08 -0.47 8.74
N LEU A 153 -3.31 -1.05 9.92
CA LEU A 153 -3.25 -0.35 11.21
C LEU A 153 -1.86 0.24 11.49
N LEU A 154 -0.80 -0.40 11.00
CA LEU A 154 0.55 0.14 11.04
C LEU A 154 0.75 1.33 10.09
N SER A 155 0.11 1.29 8.91
CA SER A 155 0.31 2.27 7.83
C SER A 155 -0.54 3.54 7.98
N VAL A 156 -1.81 3.40 8.36
CA VAL A 156 -2.81 4.51 8.39
C VAL A 156 -2.45 5.71 9.26
N PRO A 157 -1.67 5.60 10.36
CA PRO A 157 -1.20 6.79 11.08
C PRO A 157 -0.42 7.78 10.21
N TYR A 158 0.24 7.28 9.15
CA TYR A 158 1.19 8.05 8.35
C TYR A 158 0.65 8.40 6.95
N VAL A 159 -0.55 7.95 6.57
CA VAL A 159 -1.07 8.16 5.21
C VAL A 159 -1.41 9.61 4.90
N LYS A 160 -1.52 10.51 5.88
CA LYS A 160 -1.70 11.96 5.62
C LYS A 160 -0.63 12.51 4.68
N MET A 161 0.60 12.00 4.77
CA MET A 161 1.73 12.52 3.99
C MET A 161 1.54 12.30 2.49
N ARG A 162 1.07 11.11 2.08
CA ARG A 162 1.04 10.71 0.68
C ARG A 162 -0.13 9.79 0.28
N GLY A 163 -0.82 9.13 1.20
CA GLY A 163 -1.73 8.01 0.88
C GLY A 163 -3.22 8.22 1.15
N SER A 164 -3.61 9.23 1.93
CA SER A 164 -4.94 9.29 2.57
C SER A 164 -6.12 9.17 1.61
N SER A 165 -6.20 9.97 0.54
CA SER A 165 -7.28 9.86 -0.47
C SER A 165 -7.37 8.47 -1.10
N PHE A 166 -6.22 7.88 -1.45
CA PHE A 166 -6.19 6.55 -2.08
C PHE A 166 -6.57 5.44 -1.11
N VAL A 167 -6.13 5.55 0.15
CA VAL A 167 -6.48 4.58 1.20
C VAL A 167 -7.97 4.64 1.48
N ILE A 168 -8.56 5.83 1.67
CA ILE A 168 -10.00 6.00 1.92
C ILE A 168 -10.82 5.42 0.76
N LYS A 169 -10.43 5.73 -0.48
CA LYS A 169 -11.08 5.17 -1.68
C LYS A 169 -10.99 3.65 -1.73
N SER A 170 -9.84 3.08 -1.35
CA SER A 170 -9.62 1.63 -1.36
C SER A 170 -10.41 0.94 -0.26
N LEU A 171 -10.42 1.48 0.96
CA LEU A 171 -11.24 0.99 2.07
C LEU A 171 -12.72 1.00 1.73
N ASN A 172 -13.18 2.02 0.98
CA ASN A 172 -14.57 2.10 0.55
C ASN A 172 -14.97 1.04 -0.49
N LYS A 173 -14.03 0.27 -1.06
CA LYS A 173 -14.36 -0.79 -2.02
C LYS A 173 -14.95 -2.01 -1.31
N PHE A 174 -14.46 -2.34 -0.12
CA PHE A 174 -14.90 -3.51 0.63
C PHE A 174 -16.36 -3.37 1.07
N ASP A 175 -17.15 -4.39 0.82
CA ASP A 175 -18.57 -4.46 1.12
C ASP A 175 -19.00 -5.83 1.64
N ASP A 176 -18.06 -6.68 2.06
CA ASP A 176 -18.33 -7.95 2.72
C ASP A 176 -18.28 -7.81 4.26
N ALA A 177 -19.04 -8.64 4.97
CA ALA A 177 -19.15 -8.59 6.42
C ALA A 177 -17.81 -8.77 7.15
N GLY A 178 -16.88 -9.57 6.59
CA GLY A 178 -15.58 -9.82 7.18
C GLY A 178 -14.70 -8.57 7.17
N SER A 179 -14.59 -7.93 6.00
CA SER A 179 -13.75 -6.74 5.81
C SER A 179 -14.32 -5.50 6.49
N VAL A 180 -15.64 -5.29 6.46
CA VAL A 180 -16.25 -4.03 6.94
C VAL A 180 -15.95 -3.76 8.42
N GLY A 181 -15.91 -4.79 9.26
CA GLY A 181 -15.50 -4.65 10.66
C GLY A 181 -14.06 -4.14 10.81
N TYR A 182 -13.13 -4.62 9.98
CA TYR A 182 -11.75 -4.12 9.96
C TYR A 182 -11.65 -2.72 9.37
N VAL A 183 -12.43 -2.39 8.33
CA VAL A 183 -12.49 -1.04 7.77
C VAL A 183 -12.82 -0.02 8.85
N GLY A 184 -13.81 -0.30 9.71
CA GLY A 184 -14.17 0.57 10.83
C GLY A 184 -13.00 0.83 11.78
N LYS A 185 -12.32 -0.25 12.21
CA LYS A 185 -11.14 -0.18 13.09
C LYS A 185 -10.00 0.62 12.46
N ILE A 186 -9.69 0.36 11.19
CA ILE A 186 -8.62 1.03 10.45
C ILE A 186 -8.93 2.51 10.26
N PHE A 187 -10.18 2.84 9.93
CA PHE A 187 -10.58 4.22 9.71
C PHE A 187 -10.58 5.02 11.02
N LEU A 188 -11.10 4.47 12.12
CA LEU A 188 -10.96 5.07 13.44
C LEU A 188 -9.49 5.30 13.81
N LYS A 189 -8.63 4.32 13.54
CA LYS A 189 -7.19 4.46 13.78
C LYS A 189 -6.59 5.61 12.99
N MET A 190 -7.02 5.83 11.76
CA MET A 190 -6.62 6.98 10.94
C MET A 190 -7.03 8.30 11.61
N LEU A 191 -8.27 8.39 12.11
CA LEU A 191 -8.84 9.60 12.73
C LEU A 191 -8.11 10.04 14.01
N GLU A 192 -7.49 9.12 14.74
CA GLU A 192 -6.64 9.45 15.90
C GLU A 192 -5.45 10.35 15.53
N TYR A 193 -4.95 10.24 14.29
CA TYR A 193 -3.76 10.97 13.84
C TYR A 193 -4.11 12.18 12.97
N PHE A 194 -5.13 12.06 12.12
CA PHE A 194 -5.63 13.18 11.33
C PHE A 194 -7.07 12.93 10.86
N ILE A 195 -7.81 14.01 10.64
CA ILE A 195 -9.22 13.93 10.22
C ILE A 195 -9.30 14.45 8.78
N PRO A 196 -9.50 13.57 7.78
CA PRO A 196 -9.63 13.97 6.38
C PRO A 196 -10.90 14.84 6.17
N ASP A 197 -10.76 15.97 5.49
CA ASP A 197 -11.85 16.90 5.12
C ASP A 197 -12.25 16.81 3.63
N PHE A 198 -11.60 15.92 2.88
CA PHE A 198 -11.86 15.60 1.47
C PHE A 198 -12.48 14.21 1.33
N ASP A 199 -12.83 13.79 0.09
CA ASP A 199 -13.43 12.48 -0.22
C ASP A 199 -14.68 12.14 0.63
N LYS A 200 -15.45 13.16 1.04
CA LYS A 200 -16.66 13.03 1.87
C LYS A 200 -17.64 11.97 1.36
N LYS A 201 -17.76 11.81 0.04
CA LYS A 201 -18.58 10.74 -0.58
C LYS A 201 -18.12 9.34 -0.17
N HIS A 202 -16.82 9.08 -0.17
CA HIS A 202 -16.27 7.78 0.23
C HIS A 202 -16.35 7.59 1.74
N ILE A 203 -16.06 8.63 2.53
CA ILE A 203 -16.20 8.57 3.99
C ILE A 203 -17.64 8.24 4.38
N ARG A 204 -18.60 8.94 3.77
CA ARG A 204 -20.03 8.70 3.98
C ARG A 204 -20.42 7.27 3.62
N SER A 205 -19.97 6.79 2.47
CA SER A 205 -20.24 5.41 2.02
C SER A 205 -19.63 4.36 2.95
N ILE A 206 -18.44 4.61 3.53
CA ILE A 206 -17.85 3.74 4.57
C ILE A 206 -18.77 3.69 5.79
N VAL A 207 -19.22 4.85 6.29
CA VAL A 207 -20.11 4.93 7.45
C VAL A 207 -21.46 4.23 7.20
N GLU A 208 -22.04 4.42 6.01
CA GLU A 208 -23.25 3.71 5.59
C GLU A 208 -23.07 2.19 5.64
N LYS A 209 -21.97 1.68 5.08
CA LYS A 209 -21.63 0.26 5.11
C LYS A 209 -21.45 -0.27 6.54
N LEU A 210 -20.81 0.51 7.42
CA LEU A 210 -20.65 0.12 8.82
C LEU A 210 -22.01 -0.07 9.51
N TYR A 211 -22.97 0.85 9.33
CA TYR A 211 -24.32 0.65 9.85
C TYR A 211 -25.03 -0.56 9.22
N GLN A 212 -24.93 -0.74 7.89
CA GLN A 212 -25.54 -1.87 7.19
C GLN A 212 -25.05 -3.24 7.73
N TYR A 213 -23.78 -3.32 8.12
CA TYR A 213 -23.16 -4.52 8.69
C TYR A 213 -23.13 -4.54 10.23
N ALA A 214 -24.03 -3.77 10.86
CA ALA A 214 -24.22 -3.70 12.32
C ALA A 214 -22.94 -3.33 13.11
N GLN A 215 -21.99 -2.64 12.49
CA GLN A 215 -20.78 -2.08 13.12
C GLN A 215 -21.06 -0.71 13.74
N ASN A 216 -22.14 -0.61 14.52
CA ASN A 216 -22.71 0.65 14.99
C ASN A 216 -21.74 1.46 15.85
N ASP A 217 -20.99 0.81 16.74
CA ASP A 217 -20.01 1.49 17.61
C ASP A 217 -18.95 2.22 16.78
N SER A 218 -18.44 1.57 15.73
CA SER A 218 -17.45 2.18 14.84
C SER A 218 -18.05 3.31 14.02
N ALA A 219 -19.25 3.11 13.45
CA ALA A 219 -19.95 4.13 12.68
C ALA A 219 -20.24 5.39 13.52
N ASN A 220 -20.77 5.19 14.73
CA ASN A 220 -21.08 6.26 15.68
C ASN A 220 -19.82 7.03 16.07
N ALA A 221 -18.75 6.34 16.44
CA ALA A 221 -17.49 6.98 16.82
C ALA A 221 -16.90 7.81 15.67
N ILE A 222 -17.03 7.37 14.42
CA ILE A 222 -16.63 8.15 13.24
C ILE A 222 -17.51 9.40 13.11
N CYS A 223 -18.85 9.26 13.14
CA CYS A 223 -19.78 10.39 13.06
C CYS A 223 -19.51 11.44 14.14
N GLU A 224 -19.35 11.01 15.39
CA GLU A 224 -19.04 11.89 16.52
C GLU A 224 -17.70 12.62 16.35
N THR A 225 -16.68 11.92 15.86
CA THR A 225 -15.36 12.51 15.61
C THR A 225 -15.45 13.63 14.57
N TYR A 226 -16.22 13.42 13.50
CA TYR A 226 -16.48 14.44 12.49
C TYR A 226 -17.34 15.59 13.02
N GLY A 227 -18.42 15.31 13.75
CA GLY A 227 -19.32 16.33 14.31
C GLY A 227 -18.65 17.22 15.36
N LYS A 228 -17.66 16.71 16.11
CA LYS A 228 -16.87 17.52 17.05
C LYS A 228 -15.93 18.50 16.37
N LYS A 229 -15.44 18.19 15.16
CA LYS A 229 -14.31 18.92 14.53
C LYS A 229 -14.70 19.74 13.31
N ASN A 230 -15.69 19.29 12.54
CA ASN A 230 -16.11 19.96 11.32
C ASN A 230 -17.45 20.65 11.57
N GLN A 231 -17.53 21.94 11.24
CA GLN A 231 -18.79 22.71 11.17
C GLN A 231 -19.73 22.21 10.05
N ASP A 232 -19.46 21.05 9.47
CA ASP A 232 -20.17 20.47 8.35
C ASP A 232 -20.74 19.11 8.78
N ASP A 233 -22.05 19.10 8.99
CA ASP A 233 -22.88 18.00 9.49
C ASP A 233 -23.09 16.88 8.43
N PHE A 234 -22.14 16.65 7.52
CA PHE A 234 -22.32 15.77 6.36
C PHE A 234 -22.56 14.27 6.70
N LEU A 235 -22.36 13.87 7.95
CA LEU A 235 -22.66 12.53 8.48
C LEU A 235 -23.84 12.51 9.46
N ARG A 236 -24.41 13.68 9.81
CA ARG A 236 -25.41 13.80 10.88
C ARG A 236 -26.68 13.04 10.58
N ASP A 237 -27.16 13.14 9.34
CA ASP A 237 -28.37 12.46 8.90
C ASP A 237 -28.23 10.92 8.96
N LEU A 238 -27.04 10.38 8.68
CA LEU A 238 -26.75 8.96 8.87
C LEU A 238 -26.79 8.55 10.33
N TRP A 239 -26.18 9.36 11.20
CA TRP A 239 -26.19 9.09 12.63
C TRP A 239 -27.62 9.12 13.20
N GLU A 240 -28.41 10.16 12.87
CA GLU A 240 -29.78 10.31 13.32
C GLU A 240 -30.71 9.20 12.79
N LYS A 241 -30.47 8.69 11.58
CA LYS A 241 -31.26 7.59 11.01
C LYS A 241 -31.07 6.27 11.76
N ASN A 242 -29.87 6.02 12.28
CA ASN A 242 -29.49 4.71 12.83
C ASN A 242 -29.45 4.65 14.37
N ASN A 243 -29.65 5.78 15.07
CA ASN A 243 -29.65 5.86 16.54
C ASN A 243 -30.99 6.37 17.12
N LYS A 244 -32.09 6.15 16.38
CA LYS A 244 -33.46 6.42 16.85
C LYS A 244 -34.08 5.21 17.52
#